data_AF-A0A6L4ZI28-F1
#
_entry.id   AF-A0A6L4ZI28-F1
#
_cell.length_a   1.000
_cell.length_b   1.000
_cell.length_c   1.000
_cell.angle_alpha   90.00
_cell.angle_beta   90.00
_cell.angle_gamma   90.00
#
_symmetry.space_group_name_H-M   'P 1'
#
loop_
_entity.id
_entity.type
_entity.pdbx_description
1 polymer ?
#
loop_
_entity_poly.entity_id
_entity_poly.type
_entity_poly.pdbx_seq_one_letter_code
_entity_poly.pdbx_strand_id
1 'polypeptide(L)'
;NKVGEENTRKMTRYAHMSIPYYVIFDPYKQLSEELLIIYTLQFRSYVRLNQTQLPHIGLGLTLWQGEFEHSHYEYWLRWTDEKGQIIPTGIELAETEKQRAETEKQRAETERQRNERLAAKLRELGLDPDLL
;
A
#
# COMPACT_ATOMS: atom_id res chain seq x y z
N ASN A 1 33.87 -16.84 -7.37
CA ASN A 1 32.72 -16.16 -8.00
C ASN A 1 32.69 -14.70 -7.60
N LYS A 2 32.75 -13.81 -8.59
CA LYS A 2 32.91 -12.35 -8.47
C LYS A 2 31.60 -11.68 -8.04
N VAL A 3 31.33 -11.55 -6.74
CA VAL A 3 30.09 -10.91 -6.26
C VAL A 3 30.29 -9.42 -5.87
N GLY A 4 31.54 -8.94 -5.79
CA GLY A 4 31.83 -7.55 -5.42
C GLY A 4 31.73 -6.53 -6.56
N GLU A 5 32.25 -6.85 -7.77
CA GLU A 5 32.37 -5.85 -8.84
C GLU A 5 31.03 -5.46 -9.48
N GLU A 6 30.04 -6.36 -9.46
CA GLU A 6 28.79 -6.15 -10.17
C GLU A 6 27.87 -5.15 -9.46
N ASN A 7 27.86 -5.17 -8.12
CA ASN A 7 27.06 -4.25 -7.32
C ASN A 7 27.63 -2.82 -7.43
N THR A 8 28.96 -2.67 -7.39
CA THR A 8 29.65 -1.39 -7.57
C THR A 8 29.43 -0.80 -8.97
N ARG A 9 29.45 -1.63 -10.02
CA ARG A 9 29.14 -1.19 -11.40
C ARG A 9 27.68 -0.77 -11.56
N LYS A 10 26.74 -1.52 -10.99
CA LYS A 10 25.31 -1.18 -11.02
C LYS A 10 25.04 0.14 -10.30
N MET A 11 25.59 0.33 -9.10
CA MET A 11 25.48 1.58 -8.33
C MET A 11 26.07 2.77 -9.09
N THR A 12 27.26 2.64 -9.68
CA THR A 12 27.87 3.75 -10.45
C THR A 12 26.99 4.18 -11.63
N ARG A 13 26.38 3.21 -12.33
CA ARG A 13 25.45 3.49 -13.44
C ARG A 13 24.15 4.14 -12.98
N TYR A 14 23.58 3.69 -11.86
CA TYR A 14 22.36 4.29 -11.31
C TYR A 14 22.58 5.72 -10.80
N ALA A 15 23.76 6.00 -10.24
CA ALA A 15 24.16 7.35 -9.85
C ALA A 15 24.24 8.29 -11.08
N HIS A 16 24.76 7.80 -12.20
CA HIS A 16 24.79 8.58 -13.46
C HIS A 16 23.39 8.84 -14.04
N MET A 17 22.43 7.94 -13.78
CA MET A 17 21.03 8.12 -14.16
C MET A 17 20.22 8.94 -13.13
N SER A 18 20.89 9.50 -12.11
CA SER A 18 20.27 10.32 -11.05
C SER A 18 19.14 9.61 -10.31
N ILE A 19 19.22 8.29 -10.13
CA ILE A 19 18.23 7.54 -9.36
C ILE A 19 18.42 7.86 -7.87
N PRO A 20 17.42 8.49 -7.20
CA PRO A 20 17.61 9.06 -5.88
C PRO A 20 17.83 8.00 -4.79
N TYR A 21 17.27 6.80 -4.95
CA TYR A 21 17.36 5.73 -3.96
C TYR A 21 17.74 4.39 -4.58
N TYR A 22 18.58 3.64 -3.88
CA TYR A 22 18.93 2.27 -4.22
C TYR A 22 18.67 1.39 -3.01
N VAL A 23 17.78 0.41 -3.17
CA VAL A 23 17.29 -0.43 -2.06
C VAL A 23 17.66 -1.88 -2.34
N ILE A 24 18.25 -2.53 -1.33
CA ILE A 24 18.53 -3.96 -1.32
C ILE A 24 17.64 -4.58 -0.27
N PHE A 25 16.79 -5.52 -0.69
CA PHE A 25 16.00 -6.36 0.20
C PHE A 25 16.49 -7.80 0.06
N ASP A 26 17.01 -8.36 1.13
CA ASP A 26 17.61 -9.69 1.18
C ASP A 26 16.96 -10.54 2.29
N PRO A 27 15.81 -11.17 2.00
CA PRO A 27 15.07 -11.95 2.99
C PRO A 27 15.83 -13.21 3.45
N TYR A 28 16.80 -13.68 2.67
CA TYR A 28 17.56 -14.89 2.96
C TYR A 28 18.96 -14.61 3.53
N LYS A 29 19.32 -13.33 3.70
CA LYS A 29 20.65 -12.91 4.19
C LYS A 29 21.81 -13.52 3.39
N GLN A 30 21.64 -13.68 2.08
CA GLN A 30 22.66 -14.26 1.20
C GLN A 30 23.73 -13.25 0.77
N LEU A 31 23.37 -11.97 0.75
CA LEU A 31 24.21 -10.83 0.36
C LEU A 31 24.65 -10.01 1.57
N SER A 32 23.84 -9.93 2.62
CA SER A 32 24.16 -9.19 3.86
C SER A 32 23.47 -9.80 5.09
N GLU A 33 23.94 -9.47 6.29
CA GLU A 33 23.26 -9.82 7.54
C GLU A 33 21.96 -9.03 7.76
N GLU A 34 21.83 -7.88 7.08
CA GLU A 34 20.68 -6.99 7.15
C GLU A 34 19.64 -7.33 6.08
N LEU A 35 18.37 -7.41 6.50
CA LEU A 35 17.25 -7.73 5.61
C LEU A 35 16.94 -6.60 4.62
N LEU A 36 17.16 -5.34 5.02
CA LEU A 36 16.85 -4.17 4.21
C LEU A 36 17.96 -3.12 4.35
N ILE A 37 18.57 -2.78 3.22
CA ILE A 37 19.60 -1.75 3.14
C ILE A 37 19.15 -0.71 2.12
N ILE A 38 19.11 0.55 2.54
CA ILE A 38 18.70 1.67 1.70
C ILE A 38 19.90 2.58 1.50
N TYR A 39 20.12 3.01 0.27
CA TYR A 39 21.09 4.02 -0.09
C TYR A 39 20.37 5.20 -0.74
N THR A 40 20.86 6.41 -0.45
CA THR A 40 20.43 7.64 -1.14
C THR A 40 21.56 8.17 -1.99
N LEU A 41 21.24 8.72 -3.15
CA LEU A 41 22.21 9.42 -3.97
C LEU A 41 22.49 10.78 -3.35
N GLN A 42 23.73 11.02 -2.94
CA GLN A 42 24.21 12.33 -2.50
C GLN A 42 25.34 12.75 -3.43
N PHE A 43 25.17 13.89 -4.09
CA PHE A 43 26.04 14.39 -5.15
C PHE A 43 26.19 13.38 -6.29
N ARG A 44 27.16 12.46 -6.20
CA ARG A 44 27.44 11.42 -7.21
C ARG A 44 27.72 10.05 -6.60
N SER A 45 27.50 9.88 -5.30
CA SER A 45 27.76 8.62 -4.59
C SER A 45 26.54 8.21 -3.78
N TYR A 46 26.33 6.90 -3.71
CA TYR A 46 25.32 6.33 -2.83
C TYR A 46 25.84 6.25 -1.40
N VAL A 47 25.12 6.90 -0.48
CA VAL A 47 25.40 6.86 0.95
C VAL A 47 24.30 6.05 1.62
N ARG A 48 24.68 5.17 2.54
CA ARG A 48 23.73 4.34 3.28
C ARG A 48 22.84 5.24 4.15
N LEU A 49 21.54 4.99 4.08
CA LEU A 49 20.51 5.68 4.85
C LEU A 49 20.20 4.84 6.10
N ASN A 50 20.18 5.47 7.27
CA ASN A 50 19.85 4.82 8.56
C ASN A 50 18.35 4.90 8.91
N GLN A 51 17.54 5.35 7.97
CA GLN A 51 16.09 5.48 8.11
C GLN A 51 15.44 4.79 6.92
N THR A 52 14.19 4.38 7.09
CA THR A 52 13.43 3.74 6.01
C THR A 52 12.53 4.71 5.25
N GLN A 53 12.48 5.97 5.70
CA GLN A 53 11.81 7.06 5.01
C GLN A 53 12.63 7.53 3.81
N LEU A 54 11.94 7.85 2.72
CA LEU A 54 12.47 8.31 1.45
C LEU A 54 11.92 9.73 1.17
N PRO A 55 12.47 10.78 1.81
CA PRO A 55 11.92 12.13 1.77
C PRO A 55 11.71 12.72 0.38
N HIS A 56 12.54 12.38 -0.60
CA HIS A 56 12.44 12.95 -1.95
C HIS A 56 11.18 12.51 -2.71
N ILE A 57 10.56 11.40 -2.31
CA ILE A 57 9.37 10.85 -2.96
C ILE A 57 8.16 10.81 -2.05
N GLY A 58 8.27 11.31 -0.80
CA GLY A 58 7.16 11.30 0.16
C GLY A 58 6.67 9.89 0.53
N LEU A 59 7.56 8.89 0.48
CA LEU A 59 7.23 7.51 0.81
C LEU A 59 8.26 6.97 1.79
N GLY A 60 7.91 5.90 2.48
CA GLY A 60 8.85 5.08 3.22
C GLY A 60 8.75 3.62 2.83
N LEU A 61 9.66 2.84 3.40
CA LEU A 61 9.66 1.40 3.31
C LEU A 61 9.54 0.82 4.71
N THR A 62 8.89 -0.33 4.82
CA THR A 62 8.86 -1.09 6.06
C THR A 62 8.93 -2.58 5.77
N LEU A 63 9.42 -3.32 6.75
CA LEU A 63 9.37 -4.78 6.75
C LEU A 63 8.11 -5.21 7.47
N TRP A 64 7.21 -5.87 6.73
CA TRP A 64 5.99 -6.43 7.26
C TRP A 64 6.14 -7.94 7.42
N GLN A 65 5.79 -8.46 8.59
CA GLN A 65 5.84 -9.89 8.89
C GLN A 65 4.46 -10.51 8.64
N GLY A 66 4.41 -11.55 7.82
CA GLY A 66 3.18 -12.29 7.55
C GLY A 66 3.20 -13.02 6.21
N GLU A 67 2.10 -13.71 5.91
CA GLU A 67 1.95 -14.46 4.65
C GLU A 67 1.37 -13.55 3.56
N PHE A 68 2.06 -13.47 2.42
CA PHE A 68 1.60 -12.75 1.24
C PHE A 68 1.80 -13.65 0.02
N GLU A 69 0.78 -13.74 -0.85
CA GLU A 69 0.79 -14.56 -2.08
C GLU A 69 1.32 -16.01 -1.90
N HIS A 70 0.96 -16.69 -0.80
CA HIS A 70 1.35 -18.08 -0.49
C HIS A 70 2.87 -18.34 -0.47
N SER A 71 3.67 -17.29 -0.37
CA SER A 71 5.12 -17.42 -0.38
C SER A 71 5.67 -17.54 1.03
N HIS A 72 6.63 -18.42 1.23
CA HIS A 72 7.18 -18.83 2.54
C HIS A 72 8.16 -17.82 3.15
N TYR A 73 8.03 -16.53 2.84
CA TYR A 73 8.88 -15.49 3.43
C TYR A 73 8.29 -15.04 4.77
N GLU A 74 9.15 -14.95 5.79
CA GLU A 74 8.75 -14.39 7.09
C GLU A 74 8.58 -12.86 7.00
N TYR A 75 9.35 -12.18 6.15
CA TYR A 75 9.33 -10.73 5.99
C TYR A 75 9.08 -10.32 4.54
N TRP A 76 8.28 -9.28 4.37
CA TRP A 76 7.95 -8.64 3.10
C TRP A 76 8.26 -7.17 3.11
N LEU A 77 8.73 -6.64 1.98
CA LEU A 77 8.90 -5.21 1.81
C LEU A 77 7.57 -4.56 1.43
N ARG A 78 7.07 -3.63 2.26
CA ARG A 78 5.88 -2.82 1.99
C ARG A 78 6.21 -1.34 1.93
N TRP A 79 5.46 -0.61 1.10
CA TRP A 79 5.50 0.85 1.04
C TRP A 79 4.76 1.46 2.22
N THR A 80 5.27 2.57 2.75
CA THR A 80 4.61 3.40 3.74
C THR A 80 4.43 4.82 3.21
N ASP A 81 3.43 5.53 3.73
CA ASP A 81 3.25 6.96 3.49
C ASP A 81 4.29 7.79 4.27
N GLU A 82 4.27 9.12 4.09
CA GLU A 82 5.13 10.07 4.81
C GLU A 82 5.00 9.99 6.33
N LYS A 83 3.89 9.45 6.83
CA LYS A 83 3.59 9.27 8.26
C LYS A 83 4.02 7.90 8.79
N GLY A 84 4.57 7.04 7.92
CA GLY A 84 4.99 5.68 8.26
C GLY A 84 3.85 4.65 8.29
N GLN A 85 2.66 4.98 7.81
CA GLN A 85 1.54 4.04 7.69
C GLN A 85 1.69 3.20 6.43
N ILE A 86 1.46 1.89 6.55
CA ILE A 86 1.53 0.96 5.42
C ILE A 86 0.49 1.35 4.37
N ILE A 87 0.95 1.52 3.13
CA ILE A 87 0.07 1.70 1.98
C ILE A 87 -0.52 0.32 1.67
N PRO A 88 -1.86 0.15 1.76
CA PRO A 88 -2.50 -1.12 1.43
C PRO A 88 -2.21 -1.49 -0.02
N THR A 89 -2.11 -2.79 -0.28
CA THR A 89 -1.92 -3.26 -1.66
C THR A 89 -3.15 -2.94 -2.51
N GLY A 90 -2.99 -2.86 -3.83
CA GLY A 90 -4.12 -2.62 -4.74
C GLY A 90 -5.24 -3.65 -4.61
N ILE A 91 -4.90 -4.87 -4.19
CA ILE A 91 -5.85 -5.95 -3.89
C ILE A 91 -6.62 -5.66 -2.59
N GLU A 92 -5.92 -5.31 -1.51
CA GLU A 92 -6.54 -4.92 -0.22
C GLU A 92 -7.47 -3.69 -0.38
N LEU A 93 -7.06 -2.71 -1.20
CA LEU A 93 -7.88 -1.56 -1.57
C LEU A 93 -9.14 -1.98 -2.34
N ALA A 94 -9.00 -2.85 -3.35
CA ALA A 94 -10.13 -3.31 -4.14
C ALA A 94 -11.14 -4.13 -3.32
N GLU A 95 -10.69 -4.94 -2.37
CA GLU A 95 -11.55 -5.67 -1.44
C GLU A 95 -12.29 -4.72 -0.48
N THR A 96 -11.58 -3.73 0.07
CA THR A 96 -12.17 -2.72 0.94
C THR A 96 -13.23 -1.89 0.19
N GLU A 97 -12.93 -1.47 -1.04
CA GLU A 97 -13.85 -0.71 -1.89
C GLU A 97 -15.10 -1.52 -2.24
N LYS A 98 -14.93 -2.82 -2.55
CA LYS A 98 -16.05 -3.74 -2.77
C LYS A 98 -16.93 -3.88 -1.54
N GLN A 99 -16.35 -4.05 -0.35
CA GLN A 99 -17.11 -4.15 0.89
C GLN A 99 -17.89 -2.86 1.20
N ARG A 100 -17.28 -1.70 0.95
CA ARG A 100 -17.95 -0.41 1.09
C ARG A 100 -19.11 -0.25 0.12
N ALA A 101 -18.91 -0.58 -1.15
CA ALA A 101 -19.95 -0.54 -2.16
C ALA A 101 -21.12 -1.49 -1.83
N GLU A 102 -20.84 -2.69 -1.30
CA GLU A 102 -21.86 -3.65 -0.88
C GLU A 102 -22.65 -3.14 0.34
N THR A 103 -21.96 -2.55 1.32
CA THR A 103 -22.59 -1.97 2.52
C THR A 103 -23.50 -0.80 2.15
N GLU A 104 -23.05 0.07 1.25
CA GLU A 104 -23.83 1.22 0.78
C GLU A 104 -25.08 0.76 0.01
N LYS A 105 -24.95 -0.26 -0.85
CA LYS A 105 -26.10 -0.87 -1.53
C LYS A 105 -27.12 -1.45 -0.57
N GLN A 106 -26.68 -2.18 0.45
CA GLN A 106 -27.57 -2.75 1.46
C GLN A 106 -28.31 -1.66 2.25
N ARG A 107 -27.64 -0.55 2.56
CA ARG A 107 -28.28 0.60 3.22
C ARG A 107 -29.34 1.24 2.33
N ALA A 108 -28.99 1.53 1.07
CA ALA A 108 -29.92 2.12 0.11
C ALA A 108 -31.15 1.23 -0.13
N GLU A 109 -30.97 -0.09 -0.21
CA GLU A 109 -32.08 -1.04 -0.37
C GLU A 109 -32.96 -1.10 0.88
N THR A 110 -32.37 -1.10 2.07
CA THR A 110 -33.12 -1.08 3.34
C THR A 110 -33.94 0.19 3.48
N GLU A 111 -33.37 1.33 3.08
CA GLU A 111 -34.04 2.63 3.12
C GLU A 111 -35.16 2.70 2.09
N ARG A 112 -34.96 2.18 0.87
CA ARG A 112 -36.04 2.02 -0.12
C ARG A 112 -37.18 1.18 0.41
N GLN A 113 -36.90 0.01 0.96
CA GLN A 113 -37.94 -0.87 1.51
C GLN A 113 -38.68 -0.23 2.68
N ARG A 114 -38.00 0.56 3.52
CA ARG A 114 -38.65 1.34 4.58
C ARG A 114 -39.55 2.43 4.00
N ASN A 115 -39.07 3.19 3.03
CA ASN A 115 -39.84 4.24 2.37
C ASN A 115 -41.07 3.67 1.65
N GLU A 116 -40.93 2.56 0.94
CA GLU A 116 -42.05 1.88 0.28
C GLU A 116 -43.10 1.40 1.29
N ARG A 117 -42.67 0.79 2.41
CA ARG A 117 -43.59 0.38 3.48
C ARG A 117 -44.29 1.57 4.13
N LEU A 118 -43.58 2.68 4.30
CA LEU A 118 -44.14 3.90 4.89
C LEU A 118 -45.15 4.54 3.93
N ALA A 119 -44.81 4.65 2.65
CA ALA A 119 -45.68 5.14 1.59
C ALA A 119 -46.95 4.28 1.44
N ALA A 120 -46.81 2.94 1.51
CA ALA A 120 -47.94 2.03 1.50
C ALA A 120 -48.88 2.27 2.69
N LYS A 121 -48.34 2.42 3.91
CA LYS A 121 -49.13 2.76 5.11
C LYS A 121 -49.81 4.13 5.02
N LEU A 122 -49.15 5.13 4.45
CA LEU A 122 -49.73 6.45 4.25
C LEU A 122 -50.91 6.40 3.26
N ARG A 123 -50.75 5.66 2.16
CA ARG A 123 -51.84 5.40 1.19
C ARG A 123 -53.01 4.64 1.81
N GLU A 124 -52.77 3.65 2.67
CA GLU A 124 -53.82 2.96 3.45
C GLU A 124 -54.59 3.92 4.36
N LEU A 125 -53.92 4.93 4.92
CA LEU A 125 -54.53 5.97 5.74
C LEU A 125 -55.22 7.08 4.92
N GLY A 126 -55.23 6.98 3.59
CA GLY A 126 -55.84 7.96 2.69
C GLY A 126 -55.03 9.25 2.49
N LEU A 127 -53.76 9.26 2.91
CA LEU A 127 -52.82 10.36 2.69
C LEU A 127 -51.95 10.03 1.47
N ASP A 128 -51.82 10.98 0.54
CA ASP A 128 -51.00 10.78 -0.65
C ASP A 128 -49.53 11.14 -0.34
N PRO A 129 -48.61 10.16 -0.31
CA PRO A 129 -47.21 10.39 0.07
C PRO A 129 -46.41 11.20 -0.97
N ASP A 130 -46.94 11.39 -2.18
CA ASP A 130 -46.30 12.15 -3.27
C ASP A 130 -46.68 13.66 -3.25
N LEU A 131 -47.52 14.09 -2.30
CA LEU A 131 -48.05 15.46 -2.14
C LEU A 131 -47.52 16.20 -0.89
N LEU A 132 -46.58 15.60 -0.15
CA LEU A 132 -45.89 16.16 1.03
C LEU A 132 -44.44 16.54 0.70
#